data_AF-A0A7G2CJP5-F1
#
_entry.id   AF-A0A7G2CJP5-F1
#
_cell.length_a   1.000
_cell.length_b   1.000
_cell.length_c   1.000
_cell.angle_alpha   90.00
_cell.angle_beta   90.00
_cell.angle_gamma   90.00
#
_symmetry.space_group_name_H-M   'P 1'
#
loop_
_entity.id
_entity.type
_entity.pdbx_description
1 polymer ?
#
loop_
_entity_poly.entity_id
_entity_poly.type
_entity_poly.pdbx_seq_one_letter_code
_entity_poly.pdbx_strand_id
1 'polypeptide(L)'
;MTRIHMKWVRHQASKEMDLYMKQKAWNWCLKGNFGVAADYSIRLLNKNSRDPLSLLMGEVCARFTNQPLFEQKCRESQKRLCDASGVPNPFMLLKEDATPSRSEVMRFCEERLSGDSPGTGDEIIVVRETDTFANLETAVRRCAKSSESTPLVLVLEPRNSTYGRGLYANRRISSRTLVLSENPIFVHSSGPKHCAHCLAPLDGVPVECVHCKKEFYCSKECQENAWKHYHACSCESHNREYAQWASGMKDTLSRGHPASPTAPDARAALACLAVSKLCAMATMRQCYPLTLTGVSSLRGTAEYDPATALDEIGNMAISLASAFNQTHLFMEEVLSLFALVQTNEFLLSGGMAVYQCLSLLNHSCQPNCKVVSSNGASNTQLIALKDIREGEQLFIDYNAALMSPLSYEDRKSLCAQRHFECYCPKCIRRE
;
A
#
# COMPACT_ATOMS: atom_id res chain seq x y z
N MET A 1 7.95 42.14 -4.43
CA MET A 1 7.80 40.70 -4.09
C MET A 1 8.01 40.54 -2.59
N THR A 2 6.94 40.31 -1.84
CA THR A 2 6.99 40.11 -0.39
C THR A 2 7.67 38.76 -0.11
N ARG A 3 8.82 38.76 0.57
CA ARG A 3 9.55 37.52 0.88
C ARG A 3 8.71 36.65 1.83
N ILE A 4 8.45 35.40 1.43
CA ILE A 4 7.67 34.36 2.14
C ILE A 4 8.38 33.86 3.44
N HIS A 5 9.43 34.53 3.92
CA HIS A 5 10.21 34.15 5.10
C HIS A 5 9.74 34.85 6.39
N MET A 6 8.44 35.10 6.54
CA MET A 6 7.93 35.65 7.79
C MET A 6 7.72 34.54 8.83
N LYS A 7 8.27 34.73 10.05
CA LYS A 7 8.15 33.77 11.16
C LYS A 7 6.70 33.34 11.44
N TRP A 8 5.72 34.20 11.17
CA TRP A 8 4.30 33.87 11.34
C TRP A 8 3.80 32.81 10.35
N VAL A 9 4.32 32.75 9.12
CA VAL A 9 3.93 31.73 8.12
C VAL A 9 4.36 30.35 8.59
N ARG A 10 5.61 30.25 9.08
CA ARG A 10 6.12 29.00 9.67
C ARG A 10 5.31 28.57 10.88
N HIS A 11 4.96 29.53 11.74
CA HIS A 11 4.12 29.28 12.92
C HIS A 11 2.72 28.77 12.53
N GLN A 12 2.09 29.40 11.54
CA GLN A 12 0.78 28.99 11.07
C GLN A 12 0.83 27.59 10.42
N ALA A 13 1.81 27.33 9.56
CA ALA A 13 2.00 26.01 8.95
C ALA A 13 2.24 24.91 10.01
N SER A 14 2.97 25.22 11.08
CA SER A 14 3.15 24.29 12.20
C SER A 14 1.83 24.00 12.92
N LYS A 15 0.99 25.02 13.15
CA LYS A 15 -0.32 24.84 13.77
C LYS A 15 -1.27 24.01 12.92
N GLU A 16 -1.31 24.26 11.61
CA GLU A 16 -2.09 23.47 10.64
C GLU A 16 -1.70 21.99 10.68
N MET A 17 -0.38 21.72 10.71
CA MET A 17 0.15 20.36 10.81
C MET A 17 -0.27 19.69 12.14
N ASP A 18 -0.18 20.42 13.26
CA ASP A 18 -0.59 19.87 14.55
C ASP A 18 -2.09 19.58 14.59
N LEU A 19 -2.93 20.45 14.00
CA LEU A 19 -4.37 20.21 13.86
C LEU A 19 -4.66 18.98 12.97
N TYR A 20 -3.97 18.85 11.85
CA TYR A 20 -4.07 17.69 10.96
C TYR A 20 -3.78 16.38 11.70
N MET A 21 -2.65 16.31 12.41
CA MET A 21 -2.26 15.10 13.15
C MET A 21 -3.25 14.76 14.27
N LYS A 22 -3.80 15.76 14.98
CA LYS A 22 -4.86 15.54 15.98
C LYS A 22 -6.11 14.94 15.38
N GLN A 23 -6.58 15.54 14.29
CA GLN A 23 -7.79 15.07 13.60
C GLN A 23 -7.61 13.66 13.07
N LYS A 24 -6.42 13.35 12.52
CA LYS A 24 -6.07 12.01 12.06
C LYS A 24 -6.03 11.00 13.20
N ALA A 25 -5.32 11.30 14.29
CA ALA A 25 -5.27 10.44 15.47
C ALA A 25 -6.68 10.12 16.00
N TRP A 26 -7.51 11.16 16.19
CA TRP A 26 -8.88 11.01 16.64
C TRP A 26 -9.75 10.16 15.68
N ASN A 27 -9.68 10.45 14.38
CA ASN A 27 -10.47 9.74 13.38
C ASN A 27 -10.11 8.24 13.31
N TRP A 28 -8.83 7.90 13.47
CA TRP A 28 -8.39 6.50 13.49
C TRP A 28 -8.74 5.78 14.80
N CYS A 29 -8.68 6.46 15.94
CA CYS A 29 -9.22 5.97 17.21
C CYS A 29 -10.71 5.56 17.06
N LEU A 30 -11.53 6.42 16.45
CA LEU A 30 -12.95 6.13 16.23
C LEU A 30 -13.19 4.92 15.30
N LYS A 31 -12.27 4.69 14.35
CA LYS A 31 -12.30 3.53 13.46
C LYS A 31 -11.70 2.26 14.09
N GLY A 32 -11.24 2.32 15.34
CA GLY A 32 -10.57 1.20 16.01
C GLY A 32 -9.22 0.83 15.40
N ASN A 33 -8.55 1.75 14.68
CA ASN A 33 -7.19 1.56 14.17
C ASN A 33 -6.21 2.29 15.09
N PHE A 34 -5.95 1.70 16.26
CA PHE A 34 -5.12 2.28 17.31
C PHE A 34 -3.64 2.30 16.97
N GLY A 35 -3.15 1.37 16.13
CA GLY A 35 -1.78 1.44 15.62
C GLY A 35 -1.52 2.77 14.90
N VAL A 36 -2.34 3.07 13.88
CA VAL A 36 -2.22 4.32 13.10
C VAL A 36 -2.46 5.55 13.97
N ALA A 37 -3.44 5.49 14.88
CA ALA A 37 -3.69 6.58 15.80
C ALA A 37 -2.51 6.83 16.77
N ALA A 38 -1.80 5.77 17.19
CA ALA A 38 -0.61 5.87 18.02
C ALA A 38 0.53 6.57 17.27
N ASP A 39 0.81 6.22 16.01
CA ASP A 39 1.85 6.86 15.20
C ASP A 39 1.64 8.38 15.10
N TYR A 40 0.40 8.82 14.81
CA TYR A 40 0.07 10.25 14.80
C TYR A 40 0.22 10.91 16.18
N SER A 41 -0.26 10.24 17.24
CA SER A 41 -0.19 10.75 18.60
C SER A 41 1.26 10.92 19.07
N ILE A 42 2.12 9.93 18.82
CA ILE A 42 3.55 9.96 19.17
C ILE A 42 4.26 11.10 18.45
N ARG A 43 4.05 11.23 17.13
CA ARG A 43 4.68 12.30 16.33
C ARG A 43 4.25 13.68 16.79
N LEU A 44 2.97 13.85 17.10
CA LEU A 44 2.46 15.11 17.62
C LEU A 44 3.00 15.39 19.02
N LEU A 45 3.04 14.41 19.93
CA LEU A 45 3.58 14.59 21.28
C LEU A 45 5.09 14.88 21.29
N ASN A 46 5.84 14.37 20.31
CA ASN A 46 7.24 14.73 20.11
C ASN A 46 7.41 16.21 19.70
N LYS A 47 6.41 16.81 19.03
CA LYS A 47 6.40 18.24 18.67
C LYS A 47 5.79 19.12 19.75
N ASN A 48 4.73 18.64 20.41
CA ASN A 48 3.95 19.33 21.42
C ASN A 48 3.55 18.35 22.53
N SER A 49 4.45 18.14 23.49
CA SER A 49 4.31 17.17 24.58
C SER A 49 3.23 17.52 25.62
N ARG A 50 2.63 18.71 25.51
CA ARG A 50 1.61 19.22 26.44
C ARG A 50 0.22 19.26 25.82
N ASP A 51 0.02 18.63 24.67
CA ASP A 51 -1.29 18.63 24.03
C ASP A 51 -2.28 17.69 24.75
N PRO A 52 -3.38 18.20 25.36
CA PRO A 52 -4.25 17.37 26.19
C PRO A 52 -4.97 16.26 25.42
N LEU A 53 -5.48 16.56 24.21
CA LEU A 53 -6.17 15.58 23.39
C LEU A 53 -5.24 14.45 22.98
N SER A 54 -4.03 14.78 22.55
CA SER A 54 -3.04 13.78 22.14
C SER A 54 -2.54 12.93 23.29
N LEU A 55 -2.45 13.49 24.50
CA LEU A 55 -2.10 12.73 25.70
C LEU A 55 -3.19 11.73 26.11
N LEU A 56 -4.47 12.13 25.99
CA LEU A 56 -5.62 11.25 26.25
C LEU A 56 -5.71 10.13 25.19
N MET A 57 -5.57 10.49 23.91
CA MET A 57 -5.55 9.50 22.82
C MET A 57 -4.34 8.59 22.92
N GLY A 58 -3.17 9.14 23.27
CA GLY A 58 -1.95 8.37 23.45
C GLY A 58 -2.09 7.30 24.54
N GLU A 59 -2.75 7.61 25.66
CA GLU A 59 -3.03 6.62 26.71
C GLU A 59 -3.93 5.48 26.20
N VAL A 60 -5.01 5.80 25.49
CA VAL A 60 -5.90 4.79 24.90
C VAL A 60 -5.13 3.95 23.89
N CYS A 61 -4.49 4.58 22.90
CA CYS A 61 -3.77 3.87 21.84
C CYS A 61 -2.68 2.97 22.42
N ALA A 62 -1.93 3.45 23.42
CA ALA A 62 -0.87 2.68 24.06
C ALA A 62 -1.36 1.34 24.61
N ARG A 63 -2.58 1.27 25.16
CA ARG A 63 -3.15 0.00 25.63
C ARG A 63 -3.44 -0.96 24.47
N PHE A 64 -4.05 -0.46 23.39
CA PHE A 64 -4.42 -1.28 22.22
C PHE A 64 -3.21 -1.68 21.36
N THR A 65 -2.10 -0.95 21.46
CA THR A 65 -0.83 -1.29 20.81
C THR A 65 0.16 -2.00 21.75
N ASN A 66 -0.25 -2.39 22.95
CA ASN A 66 0.59 -3.03 23.98
C ASN A 66 1.92 -2.27 24.28
N GLN A 67 1.83 -0.95 24.47
CA GLN A 67 2.96 -0.04 24.71
C GLN A 67 2.91 0.54 26.15
N PRO A 68 3.25 -0.22 27.20
CA PRO A 68 3.10 0.20 28.59
C PRO A 68 3.91 1.45 28.95
N LEU A 69 5.11 1.60 28.37
CA LEU A 69 5.94 2.78 28.58
C LEU A 69 5.31 4.04 27.97
N PHE A 70 4.65 3.91 26.82
CA PHE A 70 3.96 5.03 26.19
C PHE A 70 2.72 5.44 27.00
N GLU A 71 1.97 4.46 27.51
CA GLU A 71 0.83 4.69 28.39
C GLU A 71 1.25 5.46 29.66
N GLN A 72 2.30 4.97 30.34
CA GLN A 72 2.83 5.61 31.54
C GLN A 72 3.24 7.06 31.28
N LYS A 73 4.01 7.32 30.20
CA LYS A 73 4.45 8.67 29.83
C LYS A 73 3.28 9.62 29.56
N CYS A 74 2.21 9.12 28.95
CA CYS A 74 0.99 9.88 28.73
C CYS A 74 0.34 10.24 30.07
N ARG A 75 0.08 9.26 30.95
CA ARG A 75 -0.53 9.48 32.27
C ARG A 75 0.25 10.48 33.13
N GLU A 76 1.57 10.33 33.20
CA GLU A 76 2.44 11.25 33.96
C GLU A 76 2.39 12.68 33.40
N SER A 77 2.33 12.82 32.08
CA SER A 77 2.26 14.13 31.43
C SER A 77 0.88 14.77 31.58
N GLN A 78 -0.20 13.98 31.53
CA GLN A 78 -1.55 14.43 31.86
C GLN A 78 -1.61 14.96 33.31
N LYS A 79 -1.07 14.21 34.28
CA LYS A 79 -1.03 14.62 35.70
C LYS A 79 -0.30 15.94 35.88
N ARG A 80 0.92 16.05 35.33
CA ARG A 80 1.71 17.30 35.38
C ARG A 80 0.97 18.49 34.77
N LEU A 81 0.21 18.26 33.70
CA LEU A 81 -0.55 19.32 33.03
C LEU A 81 -1.79 19.75 33.82
N CYS A 82 -2.44 18.80 34.50
CA CYS A 82 -3.54 19.07 35.43
C CYS A 82 -3.06 19.89 36.62
N ASP A 83 -1.95 19.47 37.26
CA ASP A 83 -1.33 20.16 38.39
C ASP A 83 -0.94 21.60 38.02
N ALA A 84 -0.30 21.78 36.85
CA ALA A 84 0.11 23.09 36.36
C ALA A 84 -1.06 24.02 35.99
N SER A 85 -2.24 23.46 35.68
CA SER A 85 -3.42 24.23 35.27
C SER A 85 -4.47 24.36 36.39
N GLY A 86 -4.24 23.73 37.55
CA GLY A 86 -5.17 23.74 38.67
C GLY A 86 -6.51 23.05 38.38
N VAL A 87 -6.52 22.05 37.49
CA VAL A 87 -7.73 21.30 37.13
C VAL A 87 -7.70 19.88 37.68
N PRO A 88 -8.85 19.29 38.05
CA PRO A 88 -8.89 17.99 38.73
C PRO A 88 -8.65 16.79 37.81
N ASN A 89 -8.85 16.94 36.51
CA ASN A 89 -8.72 15.85 35.53
C ASN A 89 -8.34 16.40 34.14
N PRO A 90 -7.77 15.56 33.26
CA PRO A 90 -7.28 15.98 31.95
C PRO A 90 -8.38 16.43 30.97
N PHE A 91 -9.63 15.97 31.13
CA PHE A 91 -10.73 16.37 30.25
C PHE A 91 -11.08 17.86 30.39
N MET A 92 -10.87 18.45 31.58
CA MET A 92 -11.06 19.88 31.82
C MET A 92 -10.08 20.77 31.04
N LEU A 93 -8.99 20.21 30.51
CA LEU A 93 -8.03 20.90 29.66
C LEU A 93 -8.50 21.02 28.20
N LEU A 94 -9.52 20.24 27.81
CA LEU A 94 -10.15 20.33 26.50
C LEU A 94 -11.16 21.48 26.48
N LYS A 95 -11.32 22.12 25.32
CA LYS A 95 -12.38 23.12 25.11
C LYS A 95 -13.70 22.41 24.80
N GLU A 96 -14.81 22.90 25.35
CA GLU A 96 -16.13 22.29 25.11
C GLU A 96 -16.53 22.38 23.63
N ASP A 97 -16.32 23.54 23.00
CA ASP A 97 -16.67 23.81 21.59
C ASP A 97 -15.61 23.34 20.57
N ALA A 98 -14.67 22.48 20.98
CA ALA A 98 -13.68 21.91 20.06
C ALA A 98 -14.28 20.78 19.21
N THR A 99 -13.56 20.38 18.16
CA THR A 99 -13.85 19.16 17.40
C THR A 99 -12.63 18.24 17.50
N PRO A 100 -12.73 17.08 18.20
CA PRO A 100 -13.89 16.60 18.97
C PRO A 100 -14.20 17.43 20.24
N SER A 101 -15.45 17.40 20.68
CA SER A 101 -15.90 18.04 21.91
C SER A 101 -15.38 17.30 23.15
N ARG A 102 -15.31 18.00 24.29
CA ARG A 102 -14.88 17.39 25.56
C ARG A 102 -15.71 16.16 25.90
N SER A 103 -17.03 16.25 25.76
CA SER A 103 -17.98 15.18 26.08
C SER A 103 -17.77 13.94 25.20
N GLU A 104 -17.45 14.11 23.92
CA GLU A 104 -17.12 12.98 23.03
C GLU A 104 -15.84 12.27 23.43
N VAL A 105 -14.79 13.03 23.76
CA VAL A 105 -13.51 12.47 24.19
C VAL A 105 -13.64 11.72 25.51
N MET A 106 -14.37 12.30 26.48
CA MET A 106 -14.61 11.67 27.78
C MET A 106 -15.32 10.34 27.64
N ARG A 107 -16.46 10.30 26.92
CA ARG A 107 -17.19 9.05 26.66
C ARG A 107 -16.30 8.00 25.98
N PHE A 108 -15.54 8.39 24.96
CA PHE A 108 -14.64 7.48 24.26
C PHE A 108 -13.55 6.92 25.18
N CYS A 109 -12.91 7.77 25.98
CA CYS A 109 -11.87 7.33 26.92
C CYS A 109 -12.44 6.43 28.01
N GLU A 110 -13.60 6.76 28.60
CA GLU A 110 -14.25 5.94 29.61
C GLU A 110 -14.54 4.54 29.08
N GLU A 111 -15.19 4.43 27.92
CA GLU A 111 -15.50 3.14 27.27
C GLU A 111 -14.25 2.28 27.02
N ARG A 112 -13.13 2.91 26.64
CA ARG A 112 -11.90 2.21 26.22
C ARG A 112 -10.92 1.95 27.35
N LEU A 113 -11.00 2.71 28.44
CA LEU A 113 -10.10 2.59 29.59
C LEU A 113 -10.72 1.81 30.76
N SER A 114 -12.05 1.64 30.79
CA SER A 114 -12.74 0.94 31.89
C SER A 114 -12.73 -0.59 31.81
N GLY A 115 -12.41 -1.18 30.65
CA GLY A 115 -12.37 -2.63 30.46
C GLY A 115 -11.04 -3.27 30.84
N ASP A 116 -11.07 -4.59 31.14
CA ASP A 116 -9.86 -5.42 31.16
C ASP A 116 -9.19 -5.41 29.77
N SER A 117 -7.87 -5.68 29.76
CA SER A 117 -6.95 -5.55 28.61
C SER A 117 -7.65 -5.64 27.25
N PRO A 118 -7.50 -4.63 26.36
CA PRO A 118 -8.12 -4.68 25.05
C PRO A 118 -7.72 -5.98 24.34
N GLY A 119 -8.71 -6.63 23.72
CA GLY A 119 -8.44 -7.82 22.91
C GLY A 119 -7.42 -7.48 21.83
N THR A 120 -6.37 -8.31 21.73
CA THR A 120 -5.30 -8.23 20.73
C THR A 120 -5.81 -8.70 19.37
N GLY A 121 -6.82 -8.02 18.84
CA GLY A 121 -7.34 -8.28 17.50
C GLY A 121 -6.50 -7.54 16.46
N ASP A 122 -6.32 -8.17 15.31
CA ASP A 122 -5.72 -7.50 14.15
C ASP A 122 -6.61 -6.33 13.72
N GLU A 123 -5.96 -5.26 13.25
CA GLU A 123 -6.60 -4.09 12.67
C GLU A 123 -6.63 -4.20 11.14
N ILE A 124 -7.57 -3.51 10.49
CA ILE A 124 -7.72 -3.56 9.04
C ILE A 124 -7.72 -2.16 8.45
N ILE A 125 -6.79 -1.92 7.51
CA ILE A 125 -6.79 -0.74 6.66
C ILE A 125 -7.38 -1.07 5.29
N VAL A 126 -8.38 -0.28 4.87
CA VAL A 126 -9.04 -0.40 3.57
C VAL A 126 -8.74 0.83 2.74
N VAL A 127 -8.05 0.63 1.62
CA VAL A 127 -7.71 1.68 0.66
C VAL A 127 -8.69 1.62 -0.51
N ARG A 128 -9.39 2.73 -0.72
CA ARG A 128 -10.26 2.94 -1.89
C ARG A 128 -9.54 3.79 -2.93
N GLU A 129 -9.95 3.64 -4.17
CA GLU A 129 -9.48 4.48 -5.26
C GLU A 129 -9.83 5.96 -4.99
N THR A 130 -8.93 6.84 -5.42
CA THR A 130 -9.13 8.29 -5.43
C THR A 130 -9.27 8.84 -6.85
N ASP A 131 -8.91 8.03 -7.85
CA ASP A 131 -9.10 8.36 -9.25
C ASP A 131 -10.57 8.25 -9.68
N THR A 132 -10.95 8.97 -10.73
CA THR A 132 -12.31 8.94 -11.25
C THR A 132 -12.56 7.68 -12.07
N PHE A 133 -13.81 7.19 -12.06
CA PHE A 133 -14.20 6.05 -12.89
C PHE A 133 -13.95 6.31 -14.39
N ALA A 134 -14.17 7.54 -14.87
CA ALA A 134 -13.93 7.92 -16.26
C ALA A 134 -12.44 7.83 -16.67
N ASN A 135 -11.52 8.18 -15.76
CA ASN A 135 -10.08 8.02 -16.00
C ASN A 135 -9.71 6.53 -16.10
N LEU A 136 -10.28 5.70 -15.23
CA LEU A 136 -10.11 4.24 -15.28
C LEU A 136 -10.65 3.64 -16.58
N GLU A 137 -11.85 4.03 -17.02
CA GLU A 137 -12.41 3.62 -18.32
C GLU A 137 -11.49 4.01 -19.48
N THR A 138 -10.93 5.22 -19.43
CA THR A 138 -9.99 5.71 -20.44
C THR A 138 -8.72 4.87 -20.47
N ALA A 139 -8.18 4.50 -19.30
CA ALA A 139 -7.01 3.62 -19.20
C ALA A 139 -7.30 2.24 -19.79
N VAL A 140 -8.43 1.63 -19.42
CA VAL A 140 -8.86 0.32 -19.95
C VAL A 140 -9.02 0.37 -21.48
N ARG A 141 -9.62 1.43 -22.02
CA ARG A 141 -9.77 1.63 -23.47
C ARG A 141 -8.43 1.71 -24.19
N ARG A 142 -7.39 2.30 -23.58
CA ARG A 142 -6.04 2.41 -24.16
C ARG A 142 -5.31 1.06 -24.19
N CYS A 143 -5.51 0.22 -23.18
CA CYS A 143 -4.88 -1.09 -23.06
C CYS A 143 -5.61 -2.19 -23.85
N ALA A 144 -6.93 -2.07 -23.97
CA ALA A 144 -7.75 -3.02 -24.70
C ALA A 144 -7.38 -3.03 -26.19
N LYS A 145 -7.28 -4.22 -26.78
CA LYS A 145 -7.22 -4.35 -28.23
C LYS A 145 -8.55 -3.93 -28.83
N SER A 146 -8.50 -3.23 -29.96
CA SER A 146 -9.65 -2.97 -30.81
C SER A 146 -9.30 -3.30 -32.26
N SER A 147 -10.03 -4.24 -32.85
CA SER A 147 -10.05 -4.42 -34.31
C SER A 147 -11.09 -3.52 -35.00
N GLU A 148 -11.94 -2.86 -34.20
CA GLU A 148 -13.09 -2.04 -34.62
C GLU A 148 -13.12 -0.73 -33.80
N SER A 149 -14.11 0.15 -34.04
CA SER A 149 -14.27 1.41 -33.29
C SER A 149 -14.57 1.22 -31.80
N THR A 150 -14.98 0.02 -31.39
CA THR A 150 -15.28 -0.32 -30.00
C THR A 150 -14.20 -1.23 -29.38
N PRO A 151 -13.76 -0.96 -28.13
CA PRO A 151 -12.82 -1.82 -27.42
C PRO A 151 -13.41 -3.22 -27.18
N LEU A 152 -12.57 -4.25 -27.10
CA LEU A 152 -13.02 -5.62 -26.78
C LEU A 152 -13.59 -5.75 -25.36
N VAL A 153 -13.12 -4.91 -24.44
CA VAL A 153 -13.50 -4.96 -23.02
C VAL A 153 -13.82 -3.58 -22.49
N LEU A 154 -14.57 -3.56 -21.40
CA LEU A 154 -14.92 -2.38 -20.63
C LEU A 154 -14.84 -2.71 -19.13
N VAL A 155 -14.68 -1.69 -18.29
CA VAL A 155 -14.73 -1.83 -16.84
C VAL A 155 -16.16 -1.57 -16.36
N LEU A 156 -16.66 -2.42 -15.47
CA LEU A 156 -17.95 -2.22 -14.80
C LEU A 156 -17.81 -2.44 -13.30
N GLU A 157 -18.72 -1.83 -12.53
CA GLU A 157 -18.95 -2.12 -11.12
C GLU A 157 -20.45 -2.42 -10.90
N PRO A 158 -20.91 -3.65 -11.20
CA PRO A 158 -22.33 -3.96 -11.06
C PRO A 158 -22.73 -3.94 -9.58
N ARG A 159 -23.79 -3.19 -9.23
CA ARG A 159 -24.22 -2.97 -7.84
C ARG A 159 -24.51 -4.26 -7.05
N ASN A 160 -24.93 -5.32 -7.72
CA ASN A 160 -25.30 -6.60 -7.12
C ASN A 160 -24.24 -7.70 -7.37
N SER A 161 -23.00 -7.33 -7.69
CA SER A 161 -21.90 -8.27 -7.88
C SER A 161 -21.15 -8.50 -6.58
N THR A 162 -20.85 -9.76 -6.27
CA THR A 162 -19.93 -10.13 -5.18
C THR A 162 -18.46 -9.83 -5.51
N TYR A 163 -18.15 -9.48 -6.76
CA TYR A 163 -16.80 -9.25 -7.27
C TYR A 163 -16.38 -7.77 -7.29
N GLY A 164 -17.29 -6.84 -7.00
CA GLY A 164 -17.01 -5.40 -7.14
C GLY A 164 -16.71 -5.01 -8.60
N ARG A 165 -15.63 -4.24 -8.80
CA ARG A 165 -15.15 -3.81 -10.13
C ARG A 165 -14.58 -4.99 -10.90
N GLY A 166 -14.81 -5.04 -12.20
CA GLY A 166 -14.27 -6.08 -13.07
C GLY A 166 -14.15 -5.65 -14.52
N LEU A 167 -13.39 -6.42 -15.31
CA LEU A 167 -13.40 -6.30 -16.77
C LEU A 167 -14.45 -7.22 -17.38
N TYR A 168 -15.25 -6.69 -18.30
CA TYR A 168 -16.32 -7.40 -18.98
C TYR A 168 -16.13 -7.32 -20.48
N ALA A 169 -16.50 -8.39 -21.18
CA ALA A 169 -16.48 -8.43 -22.62
C ALA A 169 -17.53 -7.46 -23.18
N ASN A 170 -17.08 -6.47 -23.95
CA ASN A 170 -17.96 -5.50 -24.62
C ASN A 170 -18.61 -6.10 -25.88
N ARG A 171 -18.07 -7.22 -26.36
CA ARG A 171 -18.57 -8.02 -27.49
C ARG A 171 -18.01 -9.43 -27.39
N ARG A 172 -18.48 -10.35 -28.23
CA ARG A 172 -17.96 -11.72 -28.28
C ARG A 172 -16.44 -11.73 -28.51
N ILE A 173 -15.70 -12.47 -27.68
CA ILE A 173 -14.26 -12.67 -27.79
C ILE A 173 -14.00 -14.15 -28.09
N SER A 174 -13.34 -14.45 -29.19
CA SER A 174 -12.97 -15.83 -29.53
C SER A 174 -11.80 -16.31 -28.69
N SER A 175 -11.71 -17.62 -28.44
CA SER A 175 -10.54 -18.26 -27.82
C SER A 175 -9.24 -17.84 -28.52
N ARG A 176 -8.16 -17.73 -27.73
CA ARG A 176 -6.81 -17.31 -28.14
C ARG A 176 -6.68 -15.86 -28.60
N THR A 177 -7.74 -15.05 -28.46
CA THR A 177 -7.67 -13.61 -28.75
C THR A 177 -6.82 -12.89 -27.70
N LEU A 178 -5.91 -12.03 -28.15
CA LEU A 178 -5.24 -11.04 -27.31
C LEU A 178 -6.24 -9.94 -26.95
N VAL A 179 -6.66 -9.90 -25.69
CA VAL A 179 -7.72 -9.01 -25.19
C VAL A 179 -7.18 -7.63 -24.86
N LEU A 180 -6.09 -7.58 -24.08
CA LEU A 180 -5.45 -6.32 -23.68
C LEU A 180 -3.94 -6.52 -23.53
N SER A 181 -3.19 -5.42 -23.66
CA SER A 181 -1.77 -5.38 -23.30
C SER A 181 -1.47 -4.14 -22.48
N GLU A 182 -0.64 -4.30 -21.45
CA GLU A 182 -0.35 -3.27 -20.48
C GLU A 182 1.12 -3.28 -20.04
N ASN A 183 1.66 -2.09 -19.77
CA ASN A 183 2.93 -1.92 -19.07
C ASN A 183 2.65 -1.70 -17.57
N PRO A 184 3.51 -2.19 -16.68
CA PRO A 184 3.29 -2.08 -15.24
C PRO A 184 3.33 -0.62 -14.79
N ILE A 185 2.55 -0.30 -13.75
CA ILE A 185 2.65 0.96 -13.00
C ILE A 185 4.08 1.06 -12.44
N PHE A 186 4.54 -0.04 -11.83
CA PHE A 186 5.91 -0.19 -11.35
C PHE A 186 6.28 -1.68 -11.23
N VAL A 187 7.58 -1.93 -11.10
CA VAL A 187 8.14 -3.26 -10.84
C VAL A 187 9.19 -3.18 -9.73
N HIS A 188 9.41 -4.26 -9.00
CA HIS A 188 10.60 -4.41 -8.14
C HIS A 188 11.30 -5.73 -8.45
N SER A 189 12.62 -5.70 -8.65
CA SER A 189 13.40 -6.91 -8.96
C SER A 189 13.72 -7.69 -7.69
N SER A 190 13.58 -9.01 -7.73
CA SER A 190 13.96 -9.88 -6.61
C SER A 190 15.48 -10.12 -6.52
N GLY A 191 16.25 -9.74 -7.55
CA GLY A 191 17.69 -9.99 -7.57
C GLY A 191 18.42 -9.40 -8.78
N PRO A 192 19.75 -9.60 -8.86
CA PRO A 192 20.58 -8.95 -9.87
C PRO A 192 20.50 -9.58 -11.27
N LYS A 193 19.81 -10.72 -11.43
CA LYS A 193 19.70 -11.45 -12.71
C LYS A 193 18.65 -10.88 -13.66
N HIS A 194 17.90 -9.87 -13.24
CA HIS A 194 16.85 -9.26 -14.03
C HIS A 194 17.00 -7.74 -14.05
N CYS A 195 16.57 -7.12 -15.14
CA CYS A 195 16.57 -5.68 -15.31
C CYS A 195 15.74 -5.02 -14.19
N ALA A 196 16.33 -4.07 -13.46
CA ALA A 196 15.65 -3.39 -12.36
C ALA A 196 14.46 -2.51 -12.81
N HIS A 197 14.38 -2.17 -14.09
CA HIS A 197 13.33 -1.33 -14.66
C HIS A 197 12.15 -2.11 -15.27
N CYS A 198 12.41 -3.23 -15.93
CA CYS A 198 11.38 -3.99 -16.67
C CYS A 198 11.29 -5.48 -16.32
N LEU A 199 12.15 -5.98 -15.43
CA LEU A 199 12.27 -7.41 -15.06
C LEU A 199 12.65 -8.37 -16.19
N ALA A 200 13.07 -7.89 -17.37
CA ALA A 200 13.63 -8.77 -18.40
C ALA A 200 14.89 -9.49 -17.86
N PRO A 201 15.08 -10.79 -18.14
CA PRO A 201 16.31 -11.50 -17.81
C PRO A 201 17.55 -10.79 -18.39
N LEU A 202 18.65 -10.82 -17.64
CA LEU A 202 19.94 -10.26 -18.05
C LEU A 202 20.86 -11.39 -18.54
N ASP A 203 20.58 -11.91 -19.74
CA ASP A 203 21.33 -13.02 -20.34
C ASP A 203 22.64 -12.58 -21.03
N GLY A 204 22.82 -11.28 -21.24
CA GLY A 204 24.02 -10.66 -21.82
C GLY A 204 24.76 -9.75 -20.83
N VAL A 205 25.70 -8.94 -21.34
CA VAL A 205 26.38 -7.92 -20.52
C VAL A 205 25.37 -6.83 -20.15
N PRO A 206 25.01 -6.68 -18.86
CA PRO A 206 24.00 -5.72 -18.47
C PRO A 206 24.55 -4.30 -18.52
N VAL A 207 23.66 -3.34 -18.76
CA VAL A 207 23.98 -1.92 -18.56
C VAL A 207 23.91 -1.64 -17.05
N GLU A 208 25.04 -1.33 -16.44
CA GLU A 208 25.13 -0.97 -15.01
C GLU A 208 24.87 0.52 -14.80
N CYS A 209 24.28 0.92 -13.67
CA CYS A 209 24.18 2.33 -13.29
C CYS A 209 25.56 3.01 -13.31
N VAL A 210 25.68 4.17 -13.98
CA VAL A 210 26.96 4.89 -14.10
C VAL A 210 27.48 5.45 -12.77
N HIS A 211 26.61 5.56 -11.76
CA HIS A 211 26.94 6.15 -10.47
C HIS A 211 27.22 5.10 -9.39
N CYS A 212 26.25 4.23 -9.07
CA CYS A 212 26.42 3.25 -7.99
C CYS A 212 27.09 1.94 -8.44
N LYS A 213 26.99 1.56 -9.72
CA LYS A 213 27.48 0.26 -10.23
C LYS A 213 26.84 -0.96 -9.53
N LYS A 214 25.68 -0.79 -8.87
CA LYS A 214 24.97 -1.83 -8.10
C LYS A 214 23.59 -2.21 -8.66
N GLU A 215 23.05 -1.43 -9.59
CA GLU A 215 21.77 -1.71 -10.26
C GLU A 215 22.01 -1.91 -11.76
N PHE A 216 21.32 -2.90 -12.32
CA PHE A 216 21.58 -3.43 -13.66
C PHE A 216 20.32 -3.37 -14.53
N TYR A 217 20.51 -3.11 -15.82
CA TYR A 217 19.47 -2.88 -16.80
C TYR A 217 19.73 -3.65 -18.09
N CYS A 218 18.68 -4.05 -18.80
CA CYS A 218 18.81 -4.76 -20.07
C CYS A 218 19.20 -3.85 -21.24
N SER A 219 19.02 -2.53 -21.11
CA SER A 219 19.32 -1.55 -22.16
C SER A 219 19.63 -0.18 -21.58
N LYS A 220 20.24 0.68 -22.40
CA LYS A 220 20.50 2.08 -22.05
C LYS A 220 19.19 2.84 -21.80
N GLU A 221 18.16 2.56 -22.58
CA GLU A 221 16.82 3.12 -22.39
C GLU A 221 16.24 2.76 -21.01
N CYS A 222 16.36 1.50 -20.57
CA CYS A 222 15.92 1.10 -19.23
C CYS A 222 16.71 1.80 -18.12
N GLN A 223 18.02 1.98 -18.29
CA GLN A 223 18.86 2.73 -17.34
C GLN A 223 18.41 4.20 -17.24
N GLU A 224 18.18 4.86 -18.37
CA GLU A 224 17.76 6.27 -18.43
C GLU A 224 16.34 6.46 -17.85
N ASN A 225 15.41 5.57 -18.19
CA ASN A 225 14.07 5.58 -17.62
C ASN A 225 14.08 5.29 -16.12
N ALA A 226 14.90 4.36 -15.63
CA ALA A 226 15.06 4.14 -14.20
C ALA A 226 15.57 5.40 -13.49
N TRP A 227 16.63 6.03 -14.03
CA TRP A 227 17.19 7.27 -13.50
C TRP A 227 16.13 8.37 -13.40
N LYS A 228 15.38 8.59 -14.48
CA LYS A 228 14.34 9.63 -14.57
C LYS A 228 13.17 9.40 -13.61
N HIS A 229 12.78 8.14 -13.36
CA HIS A 229 11.52 7.84 -12.68
C HIS A 229 11.66 7.45 -11.21
N TYR A 230 12.79 6.89 -10.77
CA TYR A 230 12.95 6.49 -9.36
C TYR A 230 14.41 6.42 -8.89
N HIS A 231 15.33 5.98 -9.75
CA HIS A 231 16.67 5.59 -9.31
C HIS A 231 17.52 6.80 -8.91
N ALA A 232 17.34 7.99 -9.48
CA ALA A 232 18.17 9.15 -9.14
C ALA A 232 18.12 9.49 -7.63
N CYS A 233 16.95 9.44 -7.00
CA CYS A 233 16.80 9.70 -5.56
C CYS A 233 17.02 8.45 -4.69
N SER A 234 17.01 7.24 -5.27
CA SER A 234 17.23 5.97 -4.55
C SER A 234 18.61 5.35 -4.84
N CYS A 235 19.47 6.04 -5.59
CA CYS A 235 20.77 5.55 -5.99
C CYS A 235 21.73 5.59 -4.79
N GLU A 236 22.38 4.47 -4.51
CA GLU A 236 23.28 4.32 -3.35
C GLU A 236 24.43 5.33 -3.31
N SER A 237 24.90 5.80 -4.47
CA SER A 237 25.95 6.83 -4.52
C SER A 237 25.47 8.23 -4.13
N HIS A 238 24.15 8.47 -4.15
CA HIS A 238 23.54 9.78 -3.85
C HIS A 238 22.72 9.77 -2.57
N ASN A 239 22.22 8.59 -2.15
CA ASN A 239 21.35 8.44 -1.00
C ASN A 239 21.83 7.31 -0.09
N ARG A 240 22.74 7.67 0.82
CA ARG A 240 23.33 6.74 1.80
C ARG A 240 22.32 6.24 2.83
N GLU A 241 21.42 7.10 3.27
CA GLU A 241 20.36 6.73 4.23
C GLU A 241 19.47 5.64 3.64
N TYR A 242 19.00 5.85 2.40
CA TYR A 242 18.22 4.83 1.70
C TYR A 242 19.03 3.54 1.48
N ALA A 243 20.29 3.65 1.06
CA ALA A 243 21.12 2.48 0.80
C ALA A 243 21.30 1.60 2.03
N GLN A 244 21.53 2.20 3.20
CA GLN A 244 21.66 1.48 4.46
C GLN A 244 20.39 0.71 4.80
N TRP A 245 19.22 1.37 4.71
CA TRP A 245 17.93 0.73 4.92
C TRP A 245 17.66 -0.40 3.90
N ALA A 246 17.87 -0.12 2.61
CA ALA A 246 17.59 -1.07 1.53
C ALA A 246 18.51 -2.30 1.58
N SER A 247 19.73 -2.18 2.10
CA SER A 247 20.67 -3.29 2.25
C SER A 247 20.10 -4.40 3.15
N GLY A 248 19.51 -4.04 4.31
CA GLY A 248 18.92 -5.02 5.22
C GLY A 248 17.74 -5.78 4.60
N MET A 249 16.89 -5.08 3.84
CA MET A 249 15.79 -5.71 3.11
C MET A 249 16.30 -6.62 1.99
N LYS A 250 17.31 -6.17 1.22
CA LYS A 250 17.92 -7.00 0.15
C LYS A 250 18.59 -8.25 0.69
N ASP A 251 19.24 -8.17 1.84
CA ASP A 251 19.84 -9.33 2.51
C ASP A 251 18.75 -10.34 2.90
N THR A 252 17.69 -9.88 3.57
CA THR A 252 16.54 -10.73 3.93
C THR A 252 15.90 -11.38 2.69
N LEU A 253 15.69 -10.62 1.63
CA LEU A 253 15.18 -11.10 0.35
C LEU A 253 16.08 -12.17 -0.28
N SER A 254 17.40 -12.08 -0.12
CA SER A 254 18.33 -13.03 -0.72
C SER A 254 18.35 -14.41 -0.03
N ARG A 255 17.84 -14.51 1.21
CA ARG A 255 17.83 -15.75 2.01
C ARG A 255 16.72 -16.73 1.62
N GLY A 256 15.77 -16.32 0.78
CA GLY A 256 14.64 -17.16 0.37
C GLY A 256 14.01 -16.70 -0.94
N HIS A 257 13.10 -17.51 -1.50
CA HIS A 257 12.38 -17.13 -2.71
C HIS A 257 11.02 -16.51 -2.36
N PRO A 258 10.68 -15.28 -2.82
CA PRO A 258 9.42 -14.61 -2.45
C PRO A 258 8.13 -15.34 -2.83
N ALA A 259 8.18 -16.22 -3.84
CA ALA A 259 7.06 -17.07 -4.22
C ALA A 259 6.95 -18.35 -3.37
N SER A 260 7.97 -18.66 -2.55
CA SER A 260 7.95 -19.83 -1.69
C SER A 260 7.09 -19.59 -0.45
N PRO A 261 6.09 -20.45 -0.17
CA PRO A 261 5.31 -20.39 1.07
C PRO A 261 6.17 -20.54 2.33
N THR A 262 7.34 -21.15 2.21
CA THR A 262 8.26 -21.43 3.32
C THR A 262 9.22 -20.28 3.62
N ALA A 263 9.15 -19.16 2.88
CA ALA A 263 10.03 -18.00 3.05
C ALA A 263 9.22 -16.69 3.18
N PRO A 264 8.37 -16.56 4.22
CA PRO A 264 7.53 -15.38 4.41
C PRO A 264 8.34 -14.08 4.51
N ASP A 265 9.52 -14.14 5.14
CA ASP A 265 10.42 -12.99 5.30
C ASP A 265 10.92 -12.46 3.95
N ALA A 266 11.19 -13.33 2.98
CA ALA A 266 11.62 -12.90 1.65
C ALA A 266 10.50 -12.16 0.90
N ARG A 267 9.24 -12.59 1.09
CA ARG A 267 8.08 -11.90 0.52
C ARG A 267 7.83 -10.55 1.21
N ALA A 268 7.94 -10.51 2.54
CA ALA A 268 7.83 -9.26 3.30
C ALA A 268 8.91 -8.26 2.86
N ALA A 269 10.17 -8.70 2.75
CA ALA A 269 11.27 -7.86 2.29
C ALA A 269 11.07 -7.33 0.85
N LEU A 270 10.55 -8.16 -0.06
CA LEU A 270 10.20 -7.72 -1.41
C LEU A 270 9.11 -6.65 -1.39
N ALA A 271 8.07 -6.82 -0.56
CA ALA A 271 7.00 -5.83 -0.40
C ALA A 271 7.53 -4.51 0.19
N CYS A 272 8.41 -4.56 1.20
CA CYS A 272 9.06 -3.36 1.74
C CYS A 272 9.81 -2.57 0.65
N LEU A 273 10.60 -3.27 -0.16
CA LEU A 273 11.36 -2.69 -1.26
C LEU A 273 10.48 -2.18 -2.42
N ALA A 274 9.31 -2.77 -2.62
CA ALA A 274 8.31 -2.29 -3.57
C ALA A 274 7.67 -0.99 -3.09
N VAL A 275 7.24 -0.92 -1.82
CA VAL A 275 6.70 0.29 -1.20
C VAL A 275 7.73 1.42 -1.21
N SER A 276 9.01 1.13 -0.93
CA SER A 276 10.06 2.15 -0.99
C SER A 276 10.28 2.67 -2.42
N LYS A 277 10.16 1.81 -3.43
CA LYS A 277 10.24 2.23 -4.84
C LYS A 277 9.08 3.12 -5.25
N LEU A 278 7.86 2.86 -4.77
CA LEU A 278 6.73 3.78 -4.94
C LEU A 278 7.01 5.13 -4.27
N CYS A 279 7.60 5.15 -3.07
CA CYS A 279 8.01 6.39 -2.42
C CYS A 279 9.04 7.16 -3.26
N ALA A 280 10.07 6.47 -3.78
CA ALA A 280 11.06 7.05 -4.69
C ALA A 280 10.42 7.63 -5.97
N MET A 281 9.48 6.90 -6.58
CA MET A 281 8.73 7.39 -7.74
C MET A 281 7.93 8.65 -7.42
N ALA A 282 7.27 8.69 -6.27
CA ALA A 282 6.51 9.85 -5.83
C ALA A 282 7.42 11.06 -5.59
N THR A 283 8.61 10.86 -5.02
CA THR A 283 9.65 11.89 -4.85
C THR A 283 10.11 12.46 -6.19
N MET A 284 10.43 11.59 -7.16
CA MET A 284 10.86 12.02 -8.50
C MET A 284 9.76 12.81 -9.22
N ARG A 285 8.48 12.50 -8.94
CA ARG A 285 7.32 13.21 -9.49
C ARG A 285 6.83 14.37 -8.63
N GLN A 286 7.45 14.61 -7.47
CA GLN A 286 7.03 15.62 -6.49
C GLN A 286 5.53 15.55 -6.13
N CYS A 287 5.04 14.34 -5.92
CA CYS A 287 3.65 14.07 -5.59
C CYS A 287 3.52 13.13 -4.40
N TYR A 288 2.30 12.98 -3.88
CA TYR A 288 2.01 12.04 -2.80
C TYR A 288 1.94 10.61 -3.34
N PRO A 289 2.54 9.59 -2.68
CA PRO A 289 2.62 8.23 -3.21
C PRO A 289 1.28 7.62 -3.65
N LEU A 290 0.20 7.83 -2.90
CA LEU A 290 -1.13 7.30 -3.24
C LEU A 290 -1.80 8.04 -4.42
N THR A 291 -1.24 9.16 -4.87
CA THR A 291 -1.71 9.90 -6.07
C THR A 291 -0.91 9.57 -7.34
N LEU A 292 0.06 8.65 -7.25
CA LEU A 292 0.79 8.18 -8.42
C LEU A 292 -0.19 7.64 -9.48
N THR A 293 0.03 8.01 -10.73
CA THR A 293 -0.79 7.57 -11.86
C THR A 293 -0.89 6.04 -11.88
N GLY A 294 -2.11 5.51 -11.96
CA GLY A 294 -2.40 4.09 -11.89
C GLY A 294 -2.57 3.57 -10.46
N VAL A 295 -1.71 3.98 -9.52
CA VAL A 295 -1.83 3.63 -8.08
C VAL A 295 -3.14 4.17 -7.51
N SER A 296 -3.50 5.41 -7.83
CA SER A 296 -4.73 6.06 -7.37
C SER A 296 -6.03 5.36 -7.82
N SER A 297 -5.97 4.49 -8.83
CA SER A 297 -7.12 3.71 -9.30
C SER A 297 -7.27 2.36 -8.59
N LEU A 298 -6.24 1.91 -7.85
CA LEU A 298 -6.23 0.62 -7.16
C LEU A 298 -7.09 0.64 -5.89
N ARG A 299 -7.53 -0.56 -5.49
CA ARG A 299 -8.12 -0.84 -4.18
C ARG A 299 -7.22 -1.82 -3.45
N GLY A 300 -7.19 -1.74 -2.12
CA GLY A 300 -6.37 -2.63 -1.31
C GLY A 300 -6.94 -2.82 0.08
N THR A 301 -6.61 -3.95 0.69
CA THR A 301 -6.91 -4.23 2.09
C THR A 301 -5.70 -4.91 2.71
N ALA A 302 -5.37 -4.52 3.93
CA ALA A 302 -4.34 -5.18 4.72
C ALA A 302 -4.84 -5.33 6.16
N GLU A 303 -4.64 -6.52 6.70
CA GLU A 303 -4.79 -6.86 8.10
C GLU A 303 -3.41 -6.79 8.76
N TYR A 304 -3.32 -6.20 9.95
CA TYR A 304 -2.06 -6.01 10.64
C TYR A 304 -2.22 -6.04 12.17
N ASP A 305 -1.22 -6.61 12.85
CA ASP A 305 -1.10 -6.46 14.29
C ASP A 305 -0.69 -5.02 14.62
N PRO A 306 -1.42 -4.30 15.49
CA PRO A 306 -1.16 -2.89 15.75
C PRO A 306 0.15 -2.61 16.49
N ALA A 307 0.64 -3.54 17.31
CA ALA A 307 1.90 -3.38 18.04
C ALA A 307 3.09 -3.55 17.10
N THR A 308 3.10 -4.61 16.30
CA THR A 308 4.11 -4.87 15.26
C THR A 308 4.10 -3.78 14.20
N ALA A 309 2.92 -3.34 13.74
CA ALA A 309 2.84 -2.27 12.74
C ALA A 309 3.44 -0.95 13.28
N LEU A 310 3.11 -0.58 14.53
CA LEU A 310 3.63 0.63 15.14
C LEU A 310 5.16 0.62 15.24
N ASP A 311 5.76 -0.52 15.57
CA ASP A 311 7.21 -0.65 15.65
C ASP A 311 7.84 -0.76 14.26
N GLU A 312 7.47 -1.74 13.45
CA GLU A 312 8.15 -2.03 12.19
C GLU A 312 7.78 -1.05 11.07
N ILE A 313 6.48 -0.85 10.83
CA ILE A 313 5.99 0.02 9.75
C ILE A 313 6.14 1.49 10.13
N GLY A 314 5.96 1.84 11.41
CA GLY A 314 6.29 3.16 11.94
C GLY A 314 7.76 3.53 11.72
N ASN A 315 8.69 2.64 12.05
CA ASN A 315 10.13 2.84 11.83
C ASN A 315 10.49 2.91 10.33
N MET A 316 9.83 2.09 9.49
CA MET A 316 9.98 2.16 8.05
C MET A 316 9.51 3.52 7.50
N ALA A 317 8.35 4.02 7.95
CA ALA A 317 7.85 5.33 7.55
C ALA A 317 8.83 6.45 7.91
N ILE A 318 9.42 6.43 9.11
CA ILE A 318 10.44 7.42 9.54
C ILE A 318 11.67 7.35 8.63
N SER A 319 12.18 6.14 8.39
CA SER A 319 13.39 5.91 7.59
C SER A 319 13.21 6.36 6.14
N LEU A 320 12.08 6.02 5.52
CA LEU A 320 11.76 6.44 4.14
C LEU A 320 11.44 7.93 4.05
N ALA A 321 10.75 8.50 5.04
CA ALA A 321 10.48 9.94 5.11
C ALA A 321 11.77 10.75 5.15
N SER A 322 12.76 10.33 5.95
CA SER A 322 14.09 10.94 6.00
C SER A 322 14.81 10.78 4.67
N ALA A 323 14.97 9.53 4.21
CA ALA A 323 15.77 9.22 3.05
C ALA A 323 15.26 9.88 1.76
N PHE A 324 13.95 10.05 1.61
CA PHE A 324 13.34 10.68 0.45
C PHE A 324 12.88 12.12 0.68
N ASN A 325 13.14 12.70 1.86
CA ASN A 325 12.68 14.02 2.26
C ASN A 325 11.16 14.21 2.08
N GLN A 326 10.39 13.19 2.47
CA GLN A 326 8.93 13.16 2.39
C GLN A 326 8.33 13.40 3.78
N THR A 327 8.14 14.67 4.15
CA THR A 327 7.66 15.07 5.50
C THR A 327 6.23 14.63 5.84
N HIS A 328 5.49 14.10 4.87
CA HIS A 328 4.09 13.68 5.01
C HIS A 328 3.92 12.15 4.89
N LEU A 329 5.01 11.39 4.95
CA LEU A 329 4.96 9.92 4.94
C LEU A 329 4.83 9.43 6.39
N PHE A 330 3.60 9.16 6.81
CA PHE A 330 3.27 8.55 8.10
C PHE A 330 3.07 7.04 7.94
N MET A 331 2.84 6.35 9.05
CA MET A 331 2.53 4.92 9.00
C MET A 331 1.26 4.63 8.20
N GLU A 332 0.27 5.54 8.21
CA GLU A 332 -0.97 5.45 7.41
C GLU A 332 -0.64 5.26 5.91
N GLU A 333 0.23 6.11 5.37
CA GLU A 333 0.63 6.04 3.96
C GLU A 333 1.34 4.75 3.62
N VAL A 334 2.29 4.34 4.47
CA VAL A 334 3.09 3.14 4.24
C VAL A 334 2.21 1.89 4.30
N LEU A 335 1.33 1.76 5.30
CA LEU A 335 0.35 0.69 5.39
C LEU A 335 -0.62 0.69 4.21
N SER A 336 -1.06 1.86 3.76
CA SER A 336 -1.92 1.99 2.57
C SER A 336 -1.20 1.48 1.32
N LEU A 337 0.09 1.81 1.14
CA LEU A 337 0.88 1.29 0.04
C LEU A 337 1.07 -0.23 0.13
N PHE A 338 1.30 -0.79 1.32
CA PHE A 338 1.32 -2.25 1.50
C PHE A 338 0.00 -2.90 1.09
N ALA A 339 -1.13 -2.37 1.55
CA ALA A 339 -2.46 -2.85 1.17
C ALA A 339 -2.66 -2.85 -0.35
N LEU A 340 -2.27 -1.75 -1.02
CA LEU A 340 -2.36 -1.67 -2.49
C LEU A 340 -1.42 -2.66 -3.19
N VAL A 341 -0.16 -2.78 -2.74
CA VAL A 341 0.83 -3.65 -3.36
C VAL A 341 0.45 -5.13 -3.20
N GLN A 342 0.20 -5.57 -1.96
CA GLN A 342 -0.09 -6.98 -1.67
C GLN A 342 -1.41 -7.46 -2.29
N THR A 343 -2.41 -6.58 -2.40
CA THR A 343 -3.68 -6.92 -3.06
C THR A 343 -3.52 -7.09 -4.57
N ASN A 344 -2.61 -6.33 -5.21
CA ASN A 344 -2.56 -6.17 -6.67
C ASN A 344 -1.27 -6.72 -7.31
N GLU A 345 -0.41 -7.39 -6.54
CA GLU A 345 0.88 -7.88 -7.04
C GLU A 345 0.76 -9.06 -8.00
N PHE A 346 1.58 -9.01 -9.06
CA PHE A 346 1.86 -10.11 -9.94
C PHE A 346 3.30 -10.56 -9.69
N LEU A 347 3.47 -11.75 -9.10
CA LEU A 347 4.79 -12.37 -8.93
C LEU A 347 5.25 -12.96 -10.26
N LEU A 348 6.43 -12.54 -10.71
CA LEU A 348 7.09 -12.95 -11.95
C LEU A 348 8.45 -13.58 -11.60
N SER A 349 9.08 -14.26 -12.56
CA SER A 349 10.37 -14.94 -12.35
C SER A 349 11.47 -14.01 -11.81
N GLY A 350 11.42 -12.73 -12.18
CA GLY A 350 12.41 -11.73 -11.81
C GLY A 350 12.04 -10.80 -10.66
N GLY A 351 10.87 -10.97 -10.04
CA GLY A 351 10.40 -10.07 -8.99
C GLY A 351 8.89 -9.88 -9.02
N MET A 352 8.43 -8.65 -8.81
CA MET A 352 7.00 -8.33 -8.79
C MET A 352 6.67 -7.14 -9.68
N ALA A 353 5.43 -7.12 -10.16
CA ALA A 353 4.86 -6.02 -10.92
C ALA A 353 3.44 -5.70 -10.42
N VAL A 354 3.04 -4.44 -10.53
CA VAL A 354 1.65 -4.01 -10.31
C VAL A 354 1.18 -3.28 -11.57
N TYR A 355 -0.04 -3.56 -11.99
CA TYR A 355 -0.66 -3.03 -13.21
C TYR A 355 -1.93 -2.27 -12.85
N GLN A 356 -2.44 -1.40 -13.73
CA GLN A 356 -3.66 -0.65 -13.47
C GLN A 356 -4.90 -1.44 -13.94
N CYS A 357 -4.88 -1.91 -15.19
CA CYS A 357 -6.01 -2.57 -15.82
C CYS A 357 -6.05 -4.06 -15.51
N LEU A 358 -4.91 -4.75 -15.53
CA LEU A 358 -4.84 -6.19 -15.19
C LEU A 358 -5.26 -6.48 -13.74
N SER A 359 -5.07 -5.52 -12.83
CA SER A 359 -5.53 -5.62 -11.44
C SER A 359 -7.06 -5.49 -11.26
N LEU A 360 -7.82 -5.22 -12.34
CA LEU A 360 -9.28 -5.29 -12.34
C LEU A 360 -9.81 -6.70 -12.63
N LEU A 361 -8.96 -7.66 -13.00
CA LEU A 361 -9.40 -9.02 -13.30
C LEU A 361 -9.69 -9.77 -12.02
N ASN A 362 -10.92 -10.26 -11.87
CA ASN A 362 -11.32 -11.04 -10.71
C ASN A 362 -10.86 -12.51 -10.81
N HIS A 363 -10.90 -13.19 -9.66
CA HIS A 363 -10.49 -14.58 -9.54
C HIS A 363 -11.56 -15.59 -10.01
N SER A 364 -11.14 -16.62 -10.72
CA SER A 364 -11.87 -17.90 -10.87
C SER A 364 -10.88 -19.06 -10.91
N CYS A 365 -11.13 -20.13 -10.15
CA CYS A 365 -10.34 -21.37 -10.24
C CYS A 365 -10.53 -22.13 -11.58
N GLN A 366 -11.51 -21.69 -12.38
CA GLN A 366 -11.70 -22.13 -13.77
C GLN A 366 -11.78 -20.86 -14.66
N PRO A 367 -10.64 -20.20 -14.91
CA PRO A 367 -10.62 -18.90 -15.55
C PRO A 367 -10.99 -18.99 -17.04
N ASN A 368 -11.40 -17.86 -17.63
CA ASN A 368 -11.61 -17.72 -19.07
C ASN A 368 -10.48 -16.94 -19.75
N CYS A 369 -9.56 -16.36 -18.98
CA CYS A 369 -8.38 -15.67 -19.48
C CYS A 369 -7.10 -16.11 -18.76
N LYS A 370 -5.94 -15.84 -19.37
CA LYS A 370 -4.62 -16.00 -18.77
C LYS A 370 -3.77 -14.76 -19.03
N VAL A 371 -3.01 -14.35 -18.01
CA VAL A 371 -1.98 -13.31 -18.14
C VAL A 371 -0.68 -13.97 -18.60
N VAL A 372 -0.06 -13.41 -19.63
CA VAL A 372 1.19 -13.88 -20.20
C VAL A 372 2.16 -12.72 -20.33
N SER A 373 3.37 -12.93 -19.84
CA SER A 373 4.48 -11.99 -19.97
C SER A 373 5.64 -12.72 -20.66
N SER A 374 6.16 -12.16 -21.76
CA SER A 374 7.15 -12.85 -22.61
C SER A 374 8.60 -12.51 -22.27
N ASN A 375 8.89 -11.26 -21.91
CA ASN A 375 10.24 -10.81 -21.60
C ASN A 375 10.23 -9.73 -20.50
N GLY A 376 10.13 -10.16 -19.24
CA GLY A 376 9.91 -9.28 -18.10
C GLY A 376 8.46 -8.88 -17.94
N ALA A 377 8.20 -7.75 -17.29
CA ALA A 377 6.87 -7.25 -16.95
C ALA A 377 6.26 -6.33 -18.02
N SER A 378 7.07 -5.78 -18.92
CA SER A 378 6.59 -4.88 -19.98
C SER A 378 5.74 -5.63 -21.02
N ASN A 379 4.75 -4.94 -21.60
CA ASN A 379 3.85 -5.49 -22.62
C ASN A 379 3.20 -6.81 -22.17
N THR A 380 2.74 -6.86 -20.93
CA THR A 380 2.06 -8.04 -20.36
C THR A 380 0.65 -8.14 -20.95
N GLN A 381 0.29 -9.34 -21.37
CA GLN A 381 -0.86 -9.60 -22.23
C GLN A 381 -1.93 -10.41 -21.51
N LEU A 382 -3.20 -10.05 -21.71
CA LEU A 382 -4.33 -10.91 -21.36
C LEU A 382 -4.82 -11.65 -22.60
N ILE A 383 -4.86 -12.98 -22.53
CA ILE A 383 -5.30 -13.83 -23.65
C ILE A 383 -6.53 -14.63 -23.23
N ALA A 384 -7.55 -14.69 -24.09
CA ALA A 384 -8.73 -15.51 -23.88
C ALA A 384 -8.39 -17.01 -24.02
N LEU A 385 -8.79 -17.83 -23.05
CA LEU A 385 -8.59 -19.28 -23.07
C LEU A 385 -9.72 -20.02 -23.79
N LYS A 386 -10.92 -19.44 -23.80
CA LYS A 386 -12.13 -19.97 -24.43
C LYS A 386 -12.94 -18.82 -25.03
N ASP A 387 -13.97 -19.15 -25.79
CA ASP A 387 -14.92 -18.15 -26.27
C ASP A 387 -15.64 -17.50 -25.08
N ILE A 388 -15.74 -16.16 -25.10
CA ILE A 388 -16.36 -15.33 -24.06
C ILE A 388 -17.49 -14.55 -24.74
N ARG A 389 -18.69 -14.59 -24.17
CA ARG A 389 -19.85 -13.88 -24.70
C ARG A 389 -19.83 -12.41 -24.30
N GLU A 390 -20.51 -11.58 -25.07
CA GLU A 390 -20.76 -10.19 -24.66
C GLU A 390 -21.43 -10.14 -23.28
N GLY A 391 -20.97 -9.23 -22.43
CA GLY A 391 -21.43 -9.07 -21.05
C GLY A 391 -20.84 -10.08 -20.06
N GLU A 392 -20.08 -11.10 -20.50
CA GLU A 392 -19.38 -11.99 -19.56
C GLU A 392 -18.16 -11.30 -18.94
N GLN A 393 -17.94 -11.55 -17.65
CA GLN A 393 -16.77 -11.06 -16.93
C GLN A 393 -15.52 -11.89 -17.29
N LEU A 394 -14.38 -11.22 -17.37
CA LEU A 394 -13.07 -11.83 -17.58
C LEU A 394 -12.44 -12.16 -16.23
N PHE A 395 -11.99 -13.40 -16.09
CA PHE A 395 -11.40 -13.95 -14.89
C PHE A 395 -10.04 -14.56 -15.17
N ILE A 396 -9.15 -14.41 -14.19
CA ILE A 396 -7.85 -15.09 -14.15
C ILE A 396 -7.79 -15.98 -12.90
N ASP A 397 -6.81 -16.88 -12.85
CA ASP A 397 -6.52 -17.63 -11.64
C ASP A 397 -5.34 -16.96 -10.91
N TYR A 398 -5.64 -16.35 -9.76
CA TYR A 398 -4.63 -15.73 -8.88
C TYR A 398 -3.60 -16.71 -8.34
N ASN A 399 -3.89 -18.01 -8.40
CA ASN A 399 -3.02 -19.07 -7.92
C ASN A 399 -2.28 -19.78 -9.06
N ALA A 400 -2.35 -19.27 -10.30
CA ALA A 400 -1.78 -19.90 -11.49
C ALA A 400 -0.25 -20.09 -11.44
N ALA A 401 0.45 -19.37 -10.57
CA ALA A 401 1.90 -19.49 -10.40
C ALA A 401 2.31 -20.67 -9.49
N LEU A 402 1.36 -21.32 -8.80
CA LEU A 402 1.65 -22.45 -7.92
C LEU A 402 1.86 -23.73 -8.74
N MET A 403 2.86 -24.52 -8.37
CA MET A 403 3.33 -25.66 -9.18
C MET A 403 2.41 -26.89 -9.12
N SER A 404 1.52 -26.99 -8.13
CA SER A 404 0.64 -28.15 -7.92
C SER A 404 -0.84 -27.78 -8.03
N PRO A 405 -1.70 -28.70 -8.52
CA PRO A 405 -3.14 -28.54 -8.40
C PRO A 405 -3.54 -28.44 -6.93
N LEU A 406 -4.25 -27.38 -6.58
CA LEU A 406 -4.70 -27.13 -5.22
C LEU A 406 -6.03 -27.81 -4.92
N SER A 407 -6.16 -28.37 -3.72
CA SER A 407 -7.43 -28.88 -3.20
C SER A 407 -8.46 -27.77 -3.04
N TYR A 408 -9.74 -28.12 -2.89
CA TYR A 408 -10.79 -27.13 -2.60
C TYR A 408 -10.47 -26.31 -1.34
N GLU A 409 -10.03 -26.96 -0.25
CA GLU A 409 -9.76 -26.26 1.01
C GLU A 409 -8.54 -25.33 0.92
N ASP A 410 -7.49 -25.72 0.19
CA ASP A 410 -6.33 -24.83 -0.03
C ASP A 410 -6.73 -23.59 -0.83
N ARG A 411 -7.54 -23.76 -1.90
CA ARG A 411 -8.02 -22.62 -2.69
C ARG A 411 -8.93 -21.72 -1.87
N LYS A 412 -9.82 -22.30 -1.04
CA LYS A 412 -10.69 -21.54 -0.14
C LYS A 412 -9.87 -20.72 0.86
N SER A 413 -8.85 -21.32 1.47
CA SER A 413 -7.93 -20.64 2.38
C SER A 413 -7.17 -19.50 1.69
N LEU A 414 -6.64 -19.72 0.48
CA LEU A 414 -5.94 -18.69 -0.29
C LEU A 414 -6.83 -17.52 -0.75
N CYS A 415 -8.13 -17.76 -0.96
CA CYS A 415 -9.10 -16.70 -1.22
C CYS A 415 -9.41 -15.91 0.07
N ALA A 416 -9.57 -16.61 1.20
CA ALA A 416 -9.80 -15.98 2.50
C ALA A 416 -8.64 -15.07 2.92
N GLN A 417 -7.39 -15.47 2.65
CA GLN A 417 -6.18 -14.63 2.83
C GLN A 417 -6.19 -13.35 1.96
N ARG A 418 -7.04 -13.28 0.94
CA ARG A 418 -7.27 -12.09 0.10
C ARG A 418 -8.62 -11.44 0.39
N HIS A 419 -9.24 -11.80 1.51
CA HIS A 419 -10.51 -11.27 2.00
C HIS A 419 -11.70 -11.49 1.05
N PHE A 420 -11.78 -12.64 0.36
CA PHE A 420 -12.96 -13.00 -0.44
C PHE A 420 -13.24 -14.51 -0.49
N GLU A 421 -14.45 -14.89 -0.90
CA GLU A 421 -14.83 -16.27 -1.20
C GLU A 421 -15.02 -16.48 -2.71
N CYS A 422 -14.52 -17.60 -3.25
CA CYS A 422 -14.67 -17.92 -4.67
C CYS A 422 -15.94 -18.73 -4.94
N TYR A 423 -16.84 -18.17 -5.75
CA TYR A 423 -18.08 -18.81 -6.20
C TYR A 423 -18.01 -19.34 -7.64
N CYS A 424 -16.81 -19.66 -8.15
CA CYS A 424 -16.70 -20.24 -9.49
C CYS A 424 -17.30 -21.66 -9.54
N PRO A 425 -17.67 -22.18 -10.73
CA PRO A 425 -18.28 -23.50 -10.86
C PRO A 425 -17.48 -24.63 -10.19
N LYS A 426 -16.15 -24.57 -10.23
CA LYS A 426 -15.26 -25.54 -9.57
C LYS A 426 -15.39 -25.51 -8.05
N CYS A 427 -15.44 -24.32 -7.44
CA CYS A 427 -15.60 -24.17 -5.99
C CYS A 427 -17.02 -24.50 -5.52
N ILE A 428 -18.06 -24.18 -6.30
CA ILE A 428 -19.44 -24.58 -5.98
C ILE A 428 -19.57 -26.10 -5.92
N ARG A 429 -18.90 -26.82 -6.84
CA ARG A 429 -18.85 -28.29 -6.85
C ARG A 429 -17.89 -28.91 -5.84
N ARG A 430 -17.08 -28.10 -5.13
CA ARG A 430 -16.04 -28.52 -4.19
C ARG A 430 -15.02 -29.52 -4.77
N GLU A 431 -14.72 -29.37 -6.07
CA GLU A 431 -13.66 -30.11 -6.80
C GLU A 431 -12.28 -29.55 -6.47
#